data_AF-A0AAQ5XIU2-F1
#
_entry.id   AF-A0AAQ5XIU2-F1
#
_cell.length_a   1.000
_cell.length_b   1.000
_cell.length_c   1.000
_cell.angle_alpha   90.00
_cell.angle_beta   90.00
_cell.angle_gamma   90.00
#
_symmetry.space_group_name_H-M   'P 1'
#
loop_
_entity.id
_entity.type
_entity.pdbx_description
1 polymer ?
#
loop_
_entity_poly.entity_id
_entity_poly.type
_entity_poly.pdbx_seq_one_letter_code
_entity_poly.pdbx_strand_id
1 'polypeptide(L)'
;MALMCARGIMGYFSFRQASPFDVTELRVNLTNLQNRVGPYHVHKFPVPLLGTNSSSLCSNDNVGGHWNPFGLDTSDPTYPKGPGSTHDRYEVGDLSAKHMSLAGLNGFEMVFTDFNLPLFGQNSIVGRSVVIHQMDVTGTCRNPSFTTIRPLAPNTNSGSLLGAGVVCH
;
A
#
# COMPACT_ATOMS: atom_id res chain seq x y z
N MET A 1 -7.06 -5.01 20.71
CA MET A 1 -6.35 -3.73 20.49
C MET A 1 -7.39 -2.76 19.94
N ALA A 2 -7.91 -1.86 20.77
CA ALA A 2 -8.91 -0.88 20.33
C ALA A 2 -8.17 0.29 19.68
N LEU A 3 -8.61 0.70 18.50
CA LEU A 3 -7.94 1.74 17.74
C LEU A 3 -9.00 2.68 17.17
N MET A 4 -9.00 3.90 17.68
CA MET A 4 -9.94 4.97 17.32
C MET A 4 -9.12 5.98 16.49
N CYS A 5 -9.42 6.13 15.19
CA CYS A 5 -8.68 7.00 14.27
C CYS A 5 -9.65 7.97 13.56
N ALA A 6 -9.24 9.24 13.45
CA ALA A 6 -10.08 10.37 13.07
C ALA A 6 -10.21 10.53 11.54
N ARG A 7 -11.46 10.61 11.05
CA ARG A 7 -11.93 10.84 9.64
C ARG A 7 -12.24 9.61 8.76
N GLY A 8 -12.23 8.41 9.34
CA GLY A 8 -13.25 7.42 9.02
C GLY A 8 -12.81 6.14 8.33
N ILE A 9 -11.76 6.09 7.49
CA ILE A 9 -11.35 4.81 6.90
C ILE A 9 -10.67 3.98 8.00
N MET A 10 -11.22 2.79 8.26
CA MET A 10 -10.74 1.90 9.32
C MET A 10 -10.32 0.57 8.70
N GLY A 11 -9.17 0.03 9.12
CA GLY A 11 -8.71 -1.25 8.61
C GLY A 11 -7.19 -1.43 8.65
N TYR A 12 -6.71 -2.42 7.89
CA TYR A 12 -5.30 -2.77 7.83
C TYR A 12 -4.91 -3.35 6.47
N PHE A 13 -3.61 -3.23 6.18
CA PHE A 13 -2.90 -4.06 5.22
C PHE A 13 -1.96 -4.99 5.98
N SER A 14 -1.96 -6.27 5.61
CA SER A 14 -1.03 -7.27 6.14
C SER A 14 -0.35 -7.98 4.98
N PHE A 15 0.96 -8.04 5.03
CA PHE A 15 1.81 -8.70 4.05
C PHE A 15 2.52 -9.85 4.75
N ARG A 16 2.50 -11.04 4.16
CA ARG A 16 3.16 -12.22 4.72
C ARG A 16 3.99 -12.90 3.65
N GLN A 17 5.26 -13.14 3.93
CA GLN A 17 6.14 -13.94 3.10
C GLN A 17 6.88 -14.92 4.02
N ALA A 18 6.80 -16.23 3.72
CA ALA A 18 7.35 -17.25 4.61
C ALA A 18 8.89 -17.29 4.57
N SER A 19 9.47 -17.02 3.41
CA SER A 19 10.92 -16.91 3.20
C SER A 19 11.21 -15.99 2.00
N PRO A 20 12.48 -15.62 1.73
CA PRO A 20 12.84 -14.85 0.54
C PRO A 20 12.47 -15.50 -0.80
N PHE A 21 12.16 -16.80 -0.82
CA PHE A 21 11.83 -17.57 -2.03
C PHE A 21 10.33 -17.80 -2.22
N ASP A 22 9.51 -17.43 -1.23
CA ASP A 22 8.05 -17.60 -1.29
C ASP A 22 7.38 -16.38 -1.90
N VAL A 23 6.14 -16.55 -2.36
CA VAL A 23 5.28 -15.44 -2.77
C VAL A 23 4.77 -14.66 -1.55
N THR A 24 4.37 -13.41 -1.76
CA THR A 24 3.79 -12.57 -0.72
C THR A 24 2.28 -12.71 -0.71
N GLU A 25 1.71 -13.08 0.43
CA GLU A 25 0.27 -12.97 0.68
C GLU A 25 -0.04 -11.55 1.15
N LEU A 26 -0.94 -10.86 0.43
CA LEU A 26 -1.46 -9.54 0.77
C LEU A 26 -2.89 -9.69 1.27
N ARG A 27 -3.14 -9.32 2.53
CA ARG A 27 -4.49 -9.20 3.11
C ARG A 27 -4.85 -7.74 3.26
N VAL A 28 -6.02 -7.38 2.76
CA VAL A 28 -6.59 -6.04 2.88
C VAL A 28 -7.93 -6.17 3.58
N ASN A 29 -8.14 -5.42 4.64
CA ASN A 29 -9.44 -5.26 5.28
C ASN A 29 -9.64 -3.78 5.54
N LEU A 30 -10.59 -3.16 4.86
CA LEU A 30 -10.89 -1.74 4.94
C LEU A 30 -12.41 -1.53 5.03
N THR A 31 -12.81 -0.56 5.83
CA THR A 31 -14.21 -0.17 6.01
C THR A 31 -14.34 1.34 5.97
N ASN A 32 -15.58 1.80 5.73
CA ASN A 32 -15.94 3.23 5.68
C ASN A 32 -15.14 4.02 4.64
N LEU A 33 -14.98 3.43 3.45
CA LEU A 33 -14.36 4.05 2.28
C LEU A 33 -15.24 5.15 1.66
N GLN A 34 -16.57 5.04 1.83
CA GLN A 34 -17.57 6.02 1.40
C GLN A 34 -17.48 6.42 -0.10
N ASN A 35 -16.93 5.56 -0.96
CA ASN A 35 -16.66 5.90 -2.37
C ASN A 35 -15.77 7.16 -2.54
N ARG A 36 -14.85 7.42 -1.60
CA ARG A 36 -13.96 8.60 -1.61
C ARG A 36 -12.53 8.25 -2.00
N VAL A 37 -12.24 7.00 -2.29
CA VAL A 37 -10.89 6.50 -2.53
C VAL A 37 -10.79 5.83 -3.89
N GLY A 38 -9.57 5.78 -4.41
CA GLY A 38 -9.29 5.17 -5.69
C GLY A 38 -8.08 4.26 -5.63
N PRO A 39 -6.98 4.63 -6.29
CA PRO A 39 -5.82 3.77 -6.32
C PRO A 39 -5.07 3.79 -4.98
N TYR A 40 -4.30 2.74 -4.73
CA TYR A 40 -3.46 2.57 -3.57
C TYR A 40 -2.15 1.90 -3.97
N HIS A 41 -1.05 2.38 -3.40
CA HIS A 41 0.30 2.00 -3.80
C HIS A 41 1.24 1.86 -2.60
N VAL A 42 2.32 1.10 -2.77
CA VAL A 42 3.50 1.20 -1.90
C VAL A 42 4.38 2.35 -2.41
N HIS A 43 4.76 3.25 -1.51
CA HIS A 43 5.62 4.40 -1.81
C HIS A 43 7.07 4.16 -1.35
N LYS A 44 8.00 5.02 -1.77
CA LYS A 44 9.43 4.85 -1.51
C LYS A 44 9.79 4.93 -0.02
N PHE A 45 9.21 5.86 0.73
CA PHE A 45 9.62 6.21 2.09
C PHE A 45 8.55 5.87 3.13
N PRO A 46 8.95 5.63 4.40
CA PRO A 46 7.99 5.50 5.48
C PRO A 46 7.21 6.80 5.69
N VAL A 47 6.06 6.68 6.37
CA VAL A 47 5.29 7.84 6.82
C VAL A 47 6.13 8.66 7.81
N PRO A 48 6.30 9.99 7.61
CA PRO A 48 7.03 10.85 8.54
C PRO A 48 6.44 10.83 9.96
N LEU A 49 7.29 10.92 10.98
CA LEU A 49 6.85 11.04 12.37
C LEU A 49 6.20 12.42 12.59
N LEU A 50 5.06 12.44 13.28
CA LEU A 50 4.33 13.66 13.65
C LEU A 50 5.24 14.60 14.44
N GLY A 51 5.69 15.70 13.82
CA GLY A 51 6.62 16.65 14.43
C GLY A 51 7.10 17.77 13.50
N THR A 52 6.95 17.62 12.18
CA THR A 52 7.32 18.64 11.19
C THR A 52 6.06 19.17 10.50
N ASN A 53 5.78 20.47 10.69
CA ASN A 53 4.79 21.30 9.97
C ASN A 53 3.59 20.55 9.34
N SER A 54 2.47 20.58 10.06
CA SER A 54 1.20 19.88 9.81
C SER A 54 0.49 20.18 8.48
N SER A 55 1.10 20.92 7.56
CA SER A 55 0.52 21.37 6.29
C SER A 55 1.05 20.63 5.05
N SER A 56 2.15 19.87 5.15
CA SER A 56 2.72 19.15 3.98
C SER A 56 2.81 17.63 4.13
N LEU A 57 2.30 17.03 5.21
CA LEU A 57 2.34 15.58 5.49
C LEU A 57 1.81 14.69 4.35
N CYS A 58 1.08 15.30 3.42
CA CYS A 58 0.28 14.66 2.37
C CYS A 58 0.82 14.85 0.94
N SER A 59 2.02 15.41 0.73
CA SER A 59 2.61 15.48 -0.61
C SER A 59 3.31 14.16 -0.96
N ASN A 60 3.28 13.78 -2.24
CA ASN A 60 4.21 12.78 -2.80
C ASN A 60 5.66 13.10 -2.41
N ASP A 61 5.98 14.35 -2.11
CA ASP A 61 7.30 14.78 -1.65
C ASP A 61 7.73 14.15 -0.32
N ASN A 62 6.80 13.73 0.54
CA ASN A 62 7.10 13.23 1.89
C ASN A 62 7.27 11.71 1.96
N VAL A 63 6.47 10.97 1.20
CA VAL A 63 6.58 9.50 1.10
C VAL A 63 7.35 9.07 -0.16
N GLY A 64 7.78 10.04 -0.96
CA GLY A 64 8.32 9.81 -2.29
C GLY A 64 7.24 9.38 -3.29
N GLY A 65 7.65 9.15 -4.54
CA GLY A 65 6.77 8.51 -5.53
C GLY A 65 6.54 7.03 -5.25
N HIS A 66 5.87 6.36 -6.18
CA HIS A 66 5.60 4.93 -6.12
C HIS A 66 6.90 4.11 -6.03
N TRP A 67 6.80 2.94 -5.40
CA TRP A 67 7.90 1.99 -5.34
C TRP A 67 8.06 1.27 -6.69
N ASN A 68 8.98 1.79 -7.49
CA ASN A 68 9.29 1.30 -8.84
C ASN A 68 10.81 1.09 -9.00
N PRO A 69 11.38 0.02 -8.40
CA PRO A 69 12.81 -0.24 -8.44
C PRO A 69 13.34 -0.56 -9.84
N PHE A 70 12.46 -0.96 -10.77
CA PHE A 70 12.82 -1.36 -12.12
C PHE A 70 12.64 -0.24 -13.15
N GLY A 71 12.18 0.94 -12.72
CA GLY A 71 12.02 2.11 -13.61
C GLY A 71 11.03 1.88 -14.74
N LEU A 72 9.95 1.12 -14.49
CA LEU A 72 8.90 0.91 -15.48
C LEU A 72 8.22 2.24 -15.84
N ASP A 73 7.99 2.45 -17.13
CA ASP A 73 7.29 3.64 -17.63
C ASP A 73 5.77 3.44 -17.54
N THR A 74 5.14 4.07 -16.56
CA THR A 74 3.69 4.00 -16.36
C THR A 74 2.90 4.84 -17.38
N SER A 75 3.58 5.67 -18.17
CA SER A 75 2.97 6.44 -19.27
C SER A 75 2.93 5.67 -20.58
N ASP A 76 3.68 4.57 -20.68
CA ASP A 76 3.66 3.69 -21.84
C ASP A 76 2.25 3.10 -22.05
N PRO A 77 1.69 3.15 -23.28
CA PRO A 77 0.37 2.59 -23.56
C PRO A 77 0.21 1.10 -23.25
N THR A 78 1.32 0.36 -23.20
CA THR A 78 1.38 -1.08 -22.88
C THR A 78 1.43 -1.36 -21.38
N TYR A 79 1.62 -0.34 -20.53
CA TYR A 79 1.54 -0.50 -19.09
C TYR A 79 0.13 -0.97 -18.70
N PRO A 80 -0.03 -2.10 -17.98
CA PRO A 80 -1.36 -2.63 -17.71
C PRO A 80 -2.13 -1.73 -16.75
N LYS A 81 -3.35 -1.36 -17.12
CA LYS A 81 -4.20 -0.41 -16.35
C LYS A 81 -5.09 -1.07 -15.30
N GLY A 82 -4.99 -2.39 -15.16
CA GLY A 82 -5.80 -3.18 -14.26
C GLY A 82 -5.31 -4.63 -14.21
N PRO A 83 -5.99 -5.49 -13.43
CA PRO A 83 -5.54 -6.85 -13.19
C PRO A 83 -5.55 -7.70 -14.47
N GLY A 84 -4.70 -8.74 -14.50
CA GLY A 84 -4.69 -9.75 -15.57
C GLY A 84 -3.39 -9.86 -16.36
N SER A 85 -2.40 -9.01 -16.09
CA SER A 85 -1.04 -9.18 -16.61
C SER A 85 -0.15 -9.91 -15.60
N THR A 86 1.08 -10.24 -15.99
CA THR A 86 2.09 -10.80 -15.08
C THR A 86 2.61 -9.71 -14.13
N HIS A 87 2.89 -10.05 -12.87
CA HIS A 87 3.18 -9.05 -11.82
C HIS A 87 4.48 -8.26 -12.03
N ASP A 88 5.38 -8.75 -12.89
CA ASP A 88 6.61 -8.09 -13.33
C ASP A 88 6.35 -6.92 -14.30
N ARG A 89 5.14 -6.82 -14.87
CA ARG A 89 4.73 -5.73 -15.78
C ARG A 89 4.26 -4.47 -15.06
N TYR A 90 4.08 -4.54 -13.75
CA TYR A 90 3.62 -3.44 -12.91
C TYR A 90 4.76 -2.89 -12.07
N GLU A 91 4.67 -1.63 -11.66
CA GLU A 91 5.52 -1.15 -10.57
C GLU A 91 5.37 -2.09 -9.36
N VAL A 92 6.47 -2.39 -8.67
CA VAL A 92 6.43 -3.29 -7.50
C VAL A 92 5.37 -2.81 -6.49
N GLY A 93 5.26 -1.49 -6.33
CA GLY A 93 4.27 -0.85 -5.47
C GLY A 93 2.87 -0.65 -6.04
N ASP A 94 2.58 -0.99 -7.30
CA ASP A 94 1.24 -0.74 -7.89
C ASP A 94 0.23 -1.83 -7.51
N LEU A 95 -0.35 -1.67 -6.32
CA LEU A 95 -1.28 -2.64 -5.76
C LEU A 95 -2.65 -2.58 -6.44
N SER A 96 -3.11 -1.40 -6.86
CA SER A 96 -4.41 -1.26 -7.52
C SER A 96 -4.47 -1.89 -8.89
N ALA A 97 -3.43 -1.70 -9.70
CA ALA A 97 -3.39 -2.31 -11.03
C ALA A 97 -3.21 -3.83 -10.94
N LYS A 98 -2.52 -4.35 -9.91
CA LYS A 98 -2.39 -5.79 -9.67
C LYS A 98 -3.65 -6.43 -9.07
N HIS A 99 -4.25 -5.76 -8.07
CA HIS A 99 -5.21 -6.38 -7.12
C HIS A 99 -6.55 -5.65 -7.03
N MET A 100 -6.95 -4.93 -8.08
CA MET A 100 -8.20 -4.15 -8.19
C MET A 100 -8.15 -2.80 -7.45
N SER A 101 -8.89 -1.82 -7.99
CA SER A 101 -9.07 -0.49 -7.41
C SER A 101 -10.06 -0.48 -6.25
N LEU A 102 -9.92 0.47 -5.32
CA LEU A 102 -10.89 0.72 -4.24
C LEU A 102 -12.04 1.67 -4.67
N ALA A 103 -12.01 2.15 -5.92
CA ALA A 103 -13.02 3.03 -6.50
C ALA A 103 -14.43 2.44 -6.38
N GLY A 104 -15.44 3.24 -6.01
CA GLY A 104 -16.82 2.77 -5.91
C GLY A 104 -17.15 2.03 -4.62
N LEU A 105 -16.15 1.68 -3.79
CA LEU A 105 -16.36 0.78 -2.65
C LEU A 105 -16.65 1.52 -1.35
N ASN A 106 -17.41 0.88 -0.48
CA ASN A 106 -17.62 1.32 0.91
C ASN A 106 -16.83 0.46 1.93
N GLY A 107 -16.51 -0.78 1.57
CA GLY A 107 -15.65 -1.67 2.32
C GLY A 107 -14.96 -2.64 1.36
N PHE A 108 -13.82 -3.18 1.77
CA PHE A 108 -12.99 -4.05 0.95
C PHE A 108 -12.26 -5.05 1.84
N GLU A 109 -12.55 -6.33 1.67
CA GLU A 109 -11.90 -7.42 2.40
C GLU A 109 -11.50 -8.51 1.41
N MET A 110 -10.20 -8.64 1.16
CA MET A 110 -9.66 -9.57 0.17
C MET A 110 -8.28 -10.09 0.59
N VAL A 111 -7.94 -11.27 0.08
CA VAL A 111 -6.61 -11.87 0.19
C VAL A 111 -6.09 -12.12 -1.22
N PHE A 112 -4.87 -11.65 -1.50
CA PHE A 112 -4.20 -11.78 -2.78
C PHE A 112 -2.85 -12.47 -2.62
N THR A 113 -2.41 -13.11 -3.69
CA THR A 113 -1.03 -13.59 -3.84
C THR A 113 -0.30 -12.65 -4.78
N ASP A 114 0.87 -12.15 -4.36
CA ASP A 114 1.71 -11.28 -5.16
C ASP A 114 3.12 -11.87 -5.37
N PHE A 115 3.45 -12.12 -6.63
CA PHE A 115 4.73 -12.67 -7.07
C PHE A 115 5.86 -11.63 -7.16
N ASN A 116 5.55 -10.34 -7.11
CA ASN A 116 6.51 -9.24 -7.28
C ASN A 116 6.29 -8.16 -6.20
N LEU A 117 6.15 -8.59 -4.95
CA LEU A 117 6.01 -7.71 -3.79
C LEU A 117 6.83 -8.23 -2.60
N PRO A 118 8.17 -8.29 -2.73
CA PRO A 118 9.02 -8.96 -1.75
C PRO A 118 9.04 -8.23 -0.40
N LEU A 119 9.13 -9.00 0.69
CA LEU A 119 9.41 -8.55 2.05
C LEU A 119 10.89 -8.71 2.43
N PHE A 120 11.68 -9.38 1.60
CA PHE A 120 13.12 -9.58 1.79
C PHE A 120 13.94 -8.95 0.65
N GLY A 121 15.24 -8.79 0.88
CA GLY A 121 16.19 -8.33 -0.12
C GLY A 121 16.10 -6.84 -0.45
N GLN A 122 16.86 -6.42 -1.46
CA GLN A 122 17.03 -5.01 -1.84
C GLN A 122 15.72 -4.33 -2.22
N ASN A 123 14.78 -5.08 -2.79
CA ASN A 123 13.51 -4.55 -3.25
C ASN A 123 12.37 -4.64 -2.23
N SER A 124 12.69 -4.99 -0.99
CA SER A 124 11.71 -5.16 0.08
C SER A 124 10.80 -3.94 0.24
N ILE A 125 9.51 -4.20 0.48
CA ILE A 125 8.52 -3.18 0.87
C ILE A 125 8.48 -2.91 2.38
N VAL A 126 9.20 -3.68 3.19
CA VAL A 126 9.31 -3.43 4.63
C VAL A 126 10.01 -2.10 4.88
N GLY A 127 9.49 -1.29 5.79
CA GLY A 127 10.00 0.06 6.08
C GLY A 127 9.52 1.14 5.11
N ARG A 128 8.69 0.78 4.12
CA ARG A 128 8.01 1.71 3.20
C ARG A 128 6.61 2.05 3.70
N SER A 129 5.85 2.82 2.93
CA SER A 129 4.46 3.15 3.24
C SER A 129 3.49 2.60 2.21
N VAL A 130 2.29 2.25 2.65
CA VAL A 130 1.11 2.08 1.78
C VAL A 130 0.31 3.38 1.83
N VAL A 131 -0.10 3.87 0.66
CA VAL A 131 -0.88 5.10 0.50
C VAL A 131 -2.16 4.76 -0.26
N ILE A 132 -3.31 5.12 0.31
CA ILE A 132 -4.62 5.11 -0.35
C ILE A 132 -4.91 6.53 -0.82
N HIS A 133 -5.04 6.71 -2.14
CA HIS A 133 -5.35 8.00 -2.74
C HIS A 133 -6.85 8.28 -2.70
N GLN A 134 -7.22 9.50 -2.32
CA GLN A 134 -8.60 9.95 -2.38
C GLN A 134 -8.97 10.35 -3.81
N MET A 135 -10.20 10.05 -4.21
CA MET A 135 -10.82 10.56 -5.44
C MET A 135 -11.47 11.90 -5.14
N ASP A 136 -10.96 12.99 -5.71
CA ASP A 136 -11.73 14.23 -5.82
C ASP A 136 -12.28 14.36 -7.25
N VAL A 137 -13.42 15.04 -7.39
CA VAL A 137 -14.06 15.37 -8.67
C VAL A 137 -13.13 16.21 -9.57
N THR A 138 -12.07 16.79 -8.98
CA THR A 138 -11.03 17.59 -9.65
C THR A 138 -9.70 16.87 -9.83
N GLY A 139 -9.55 15.62 -9.35
CA GLY A 139 -8.29 14.87 -9.38
C GLY A 139 -7.21 15.39 -8.42
N THR A 140 -7.52 16.33 -7.52
CA THR A 140 -6.56 16.83 -6.53
C THR A 140 -6.52 15.98 -5.27
N CYS A 141 -5.33 15.49 -4.89
CA CYS A 141 -5.12 14.73 -3.65
C CYS A 141 -5.29 15.64 -2.42
N ARG A 142 -6.39 15.47 -1.66
CA ARG A 142 -6.50 16.00 -0.31
C ARG A 142 -6.40 14.85 0.70
N ASN A 143 -5.37 14.87 1.54
CA ASN A 143 -5.16 13.98 2.69
C ASN A 143 -5.30 12.46 2.40
N PRO A 144 -4.37 11.82 1.66
CA PRO A 144 -4.40 10.38 1.49
C PRO A 144 -4.33 9.65 2.84
N SER A 145 -4.94 8.46 2.91
CA SER A 145 -4.81 7.59 4.09
C SER A 145 -3.58 6.71 3.94
N PHE A 146 -2.71 6.67 4.94
CA PHE A 146 -1.42 5.97 4.80
C PHE A 146 -1.00 5.22 6.05
N THR A 147 -0.04 4.33 5.87
CA THR A 147 0.56 3.57 6.95
C THR A 147 1.95 3.06 6.57
N THR A 148 2.88 3.07 7.53
CA THR A 148 4.20 2.44 7.35
C THR A 148 4.09 0.93 7.51
N ILE A 149 4.65 0.19 6.57
CA ILE A 149 4.79 -1.26 6.62
C ILE A 149 5.87 -1.58 7.64
N ARG A 150 5.45 -1.91 8.86
CA ARG A 150 6.36 -2.29 9.95
C ARG A 150 6.48 -3.80 10.00
N PRO A 151 7.67 -4.34 10.31
CA PRO A 151 7.77 -5.74 10.68
C PRO A 151 6.92 -5.97 11.93
N LEU A 152 5.94 -6.87 11.86
CA LEU A 152 5.34 -7.46 13.04
C LEU A 152 6.40 -8.41 13.65
N ALA A 153 6.54 -8.36 14.97
CA ALA A 153 7.49 -9.23 15.67
C ALA A 153 7.30 -10.68 15.21
N PRO A 154 8.38 -11.42 14.91
CA PRO A 154 8.27 -12.78 14.44
C PRO A 154 7.50 -13.61 15.46
N ASN A 155 6.37 -14.17 15.05
CA ASN A 155 5.73 -15.26 15.79
C ASN A 155 6.81 -16.34 15.90
N THR A 156 7.23 -16.67 17.12
CA THR A 156 8.47 -17.40 17.44
C THR A 156 8.59 -18.83 16.89
N ASN A 157 7.72 -19.24 15.94
CA ASN A 157 7.65 -20.61 15.41
C ASN A 157 7.65 -20.74 13.88
N SER A 158 7.80 -19.68 13.07
CA SER A 158 7.59 -19.79 11.60
C SER A 158 8.66 -19.19 10.66
N GLY A 159 9.58 -18.34 11.11
CA GLY A 159 10.55 -17.67 10.21
C GLY A 159 9.94 -16.70 9.16
N SER A 160 8.61 -16.57 9.14
CA SER A 160 7.89 -15.68 8.22
C SER A 160 8.03 -14.22 8.63
N LEU A 161 8.36 -13.36 7.67
CA LEU A 161 8.22 -11.91 7.84
C LEU A 161 6.77 -11.52 7.63
N LEU A 162 6.24 -10.82 8.62
CA LEU A 162 4.94 -10.18 8.58
C LEU A 162 5.19 -8.67 8.50
N GLY A 163 4.76 -8.03 7.42
CA GLY A 163 4.68 -6.57 7.34
C GLY A 163 3.24 -6.16 7.63
N ALA A 164 2.99 -5.28 8.59
CA ALA A 164 1.66 -4.73 8.77
C ALA A 164 1.69 -3.21 8.78
N GLY A 165 0.70 -2.65 8.11
CA GLY A 165 0.38 -1.23 8.16
C GLY A 165 -1.03 -1.07 8.68
N VAL A 166 -1.17 -0.47 9.87
CA VAL A 166 -2.45 0.02 10.37
C VAL A 166 -2.73 1.36 9.72
N VAL A 167 -3.76 1.45 8.89
CA VAL A 167 -4.16 2.71 8.27
C VAL A 167 -4.81 3.56 9.34
N CYS A 168 -4.10 4.60 9.77
CA CYS A 168 -4.60 5.52 10.78
C CYS A 168 -4.12 6.94 10.54
N HIS A 169 -5.09 7.83 10.54
CA HIS A 169 -4.92 9.22 10.94
C HIS A 169 -6.01 9.53 11.96
#